data_AF-A0A7J2RE12-F1
#
_entry.id   AF-A0A7J2RE12-F1
#
_cell.length_a   1.000
_cell.length_b   1.000
_cell.length_c   1.000
_cell.angle_alpha   90.00
_cell.angle_beta   90.00
_cell.angle_gamma   90.00
#
_symmetry.space_group_name_H-M   'P 1'
#
loop_
_entity.id
_entity.type
_entity.pdbx_description
1 polymer ?
#
loop_
_entity_poly.entity_id
_entity_poly.type
_entity_poly.pdbx_seq_one_letter_code
_entity_poly.pdbx_strand_id
1 'polypeptide(L)'
;MGRDNIVPTQDTFGQITIDGISMLDVLSFVNKNNGRYIATMLSNLEGVLPADSEEFKAVRKILLDGMNDFTRAILIEIFGNIEGLK
;
A
#
# COMPACT_ATOMS: atom_id res chain seq x y z
N MET A 1 -11.39 23.47 -14.09
CA MET A 1 -10.59 23.13 -12.90
C MET A 1 -9.39 22.36 -13.39
N GLY A 2 -8.21 22.98 -13.40
CA GLY A 2 -6.98 22.31 -13.81
C GLY A 2 -6.65 21.21 -12.81
N ARG A 3 -6.34 20.01 -13.30
CA ARG A 3 -5.62 19.04 -12.48
C ARG A 3 -4.20 19.59 -12.43
N ASP A 4 -3.81 20.17 -11.29
CA ASP A 4 -2.42 20.52 -11.07
C ASP A 4 -1.63 19.21 -11.15
N ASN A 5 -0.84 19.06 -12.21
CA ASN A 5 0.05 17.93 -12.35
C ASN A 5 1.06 18.04 -11.21
N ILE A 6 1.01 17.11 -10.27
CA ILE A 6 1.98 17.06 -9.18
C ILE A 6 3.32 16.68 -9.80
N VAL A 7 4.20 17.66 -10.00
CA VAL A 7 5.51 17.44 -10.61
C VAL A 7 6.47 16.98 -9.51
N PRO A 8 7.07 15.79 -9.62
CA PRO A 8 8.07 15.35 -8.65
C PRO A 8 9.28 16.29 -8.68
N THR A 9 9.65 16.86 -7.53
CA THR A 9 10.82 17.75 -7.40
C THR A 9 11.94 17.04 -6.65
N GLN A 10 13.20 17.29 -7.02
CA GLN A 10 14.33 16.76 -6.25
C GLN A 10 14.68 17.72 -5.10
N ASP A 11 14.88 17.18 -3.89
CA ASP A 11 15.41 17.95 -2.77
C ASP A 11 16.93 18.19 -2.93
N THR A 12 17.52 18.91 -1.97
CA THR A 12 18.96 19.23 -1.95
C THR A 12 19.86 18.00 -1.88
N PHE A 13 19.31 16.82 -1.59
CA PHE A 13 19.99 15.53 -1.50
C PHE A 13 19.66 14.60 -2.67
N GLY A 14 18.92 15.08 -3.67
CA GLY A 14 18.53 14.31 -4.85
C GLY A 14 17.36 13.33 -4.62
N GLN A 15 16.65 13.42 -3.49
CA GLN A 15 15.45 12.62 -3.25
C GLN A 15 14.25 13.19 -3.99
N ILE A 16 13.42 12.30 -4.54
CA ILE A 16 12.15 12.71 -5.13
C ILE A 16 11.19 13.10 -4.00
N THR A 17 10.69 14.32 -4.09
CA THR A 17 9.71 14.90 -3.18
C THR A 17 8.41 15.19 -3.92
N ILE A 18 7.29 14.94 -3.22
CA ILE A 18 5.95 15.30 -3.65
C ILE A 18 5.44 16.29 -2.61
N ASP A 19 5.15 17.52 -3.03
CA ASP A 19 4.74 18.62 -2.13
C ASP A 19 5.67 18.83 -0.92
N GLY A 20 6.99 18.63 -1.11
CA GLY A 20 8.00 18.78 -0.06
C GLY A 20 8.11 17.59 0.91
N ILE A 21 7.36 16.51 0.70
CA ILE A 21 7.46 15.26 1.46
C ILE A 21 8.32 14.27 0.68
N SER A 22 9.28 13.64 1.35
CA SER A 22 10.08 12.56 0.74
C SER A 22 9.17 11.42 0.31
N MET A 23 9.33 10.94 -0.92
CA MET A 23 8.60 9.77 -1.41
C MET A 23 8.80 8.53 -0.54
N LEU A 24 9.97 8.36 0.08
CA LEU A 24 10.22 7.23 0.99
C LEU A 24 9.36 7.32 2.26
N ASP A 25 9.06 8.53 2.72
CA ASP A 25 8.18 8.74 3.88
C ASP A 25 6.73 8.42 3.54
N VAL A 26 6.27 8.80 2.33
CA VAL A 26 4.94 8.43 1.82
C VAL A 26 4.80 6.91 1.72
N LEU A 27 5.80 6.22 1.16
CA LEU A 27 5.84 4.77 1.09
C LEU A 27 5.78 4.12 2.47
N SER A 28 6.61 4.59 3.40
CA SER A 28 6.64 4.10 4.78
C SER A 28 5.30 4.29 5.49
N PHE A 29 4.67 5.46 5.29
CA PHE A 29 3.35 5.77 5.82
C PHE A 29 2.26 4.84 5.26
N VAL A 30 2.20 4.67 3.94
CA VAL A 30 1.23 3.77 3.29
C VAL A 30 1.42 2.33 3.77
N ASN A 31 2.66 1.84 3.81
CA ASN A 31 2.95 0.47 4.22
C ASN A 31 2.58 0.23 5.70
N LYS A 32 2.90 1.17 6.59
CA LYS A 32 2.56 1.10 8.02
C LYS A 32 1.05 1.08 8.26
N ASN A 33 0.31 1.95 7.56
CA ASN A 33 -1.14 1.99 7.70
C ASN A 33 -1.81 0.75 7.08
N ASN A 34 -1.28 0.25 5.97
CA ASN A 34 -1.76 -0.97 5.35
C ASN A 34 -1.62 -2.18 6.29
N GLY A 35 -0.45 -2.36 6.92
CA GLY A 35 -0.24 -3.43 7.90
C GLY A 35 -1.21 -3.37 9.09
N ARG A 36 -1.49 -2.17 9.61
CA ARG A 36 -2.45 -1.98 10.70
C ARG A 36 -3.89 -2.32 10.28
N TYR A 37 -4.28 -1.93 9.06
CA TYR A 37 -5.61 -2.23 8.52
C TYR A 37 -5.79 -3.74 8.34
N ILE A 38 -4.82 -4.42 7.72
CA ILE A 38 -4.83 -5.88 7.54
C ILE A 38 -4.95 -6.58 8.90
N ALA A 39 -4.15 -6.18 9.89
CA ALA A 39 -4.20 -6.78 11.23
C ALA A 39 -5.58 -6.61 11.88
N THR A 40 -6.19 -5.43 11.74
CA THR A 40 -7.54 -5.17 12.28
C THR A 40 -8.59 -6.03 11.59
N MET A 41 -8.54 -6.14 10.26
CA MET A 41 -9.47 -6.96 9.49
C MET A 41 -9.34 -8.45 9.81
N LEU A 42 -8.12 -8.96 9.94
CA LEU A 42 -7.87 -10.36 10.32
C LEU A 42 -8.37 -10.64 11.74
N SER A 43 -8.12 -9.74 12.70
CA SER A 43 -8.63 -9.87 14.06
C SER A 43 -10.16 -9.87 14.12
N ASN A 44 -10.82 -9.01 13.32
CA ASN A 44 -12.28 -9.03 13.20
C ASN A 44 -12.79 -10.34 12.56
N LEU A 45 -12.07 -10.86 11.55
CA LEU A 45 -12.40 -12.14 10.91
C LEU A 45 -12.28 -13.32 11.87
N GLU A 46 -11.26 -13.35 12.72
CA GLU A 46 -11.11 -14.37 13.78
C GLU A 46 -12.28 -14.34 14.78
N GLY A 47 -12.92 -13.17 14.96
CA GLY A 47 -14.12 -13.03 15.78
C GLY A 47 -15.40 -13.59 15.13
N VAL A 48 -15.41 -13.82 13.81
CA VAL A 48 -16.59 -14.28 13.06
C VAL A 48 -16.42 -15.70 12.53
N LEU A 49 -15.20 -16.09 12.19
CA LEU A 49 -14.85 -17.39 11.63
C LEU A 49 -13.74 -18.03 12.48
N PRO A 50 -13.82 -19.34 12.80
CA PRO A 50 -12.73 -20.05 13.44
C PRO A 50 -11.46 -19.96 12.61
N ALA A 51 -10.33 -19.61 13.22
CA ALA A 51 -9.06 -19.41 12.52
C ALA A 51 -8.59 -20.64 11.72
N ASP A 52 -8.95 -21.85 12.18
CA ASP A 52 -8.57 -23.10 11.54
C ASP A 52 -9.51 -23.53 10.40
N SER A 53 -10.62 -22.81 10.21
CA SER A 53 -11.60 -23.10 9.14
C SER A 53 -11.02 -22.83 7.76
N GLU A 54 -11.44 -23.63 6.78
CA GLU A 54 -11.02 -23.43 5.38
C GLU A 54 -11.57 -22.11 4.82
N GLU A 55 -12.74 -21.69 5.29
CA GLU A 55 -13.35 -20.40 4.99
C GLU A 55 -12.46 -19.24 5.47
N PHE A 56 -11.95 -19.30 6.70
CA PHE A 56 -11.04 -18.28 7.22
C PHE A 56 -9.75 -18.21 6.39
N LYS A 57 -9.15 -19.36 6.05
CA LYS A 57 -7.93 -19.41 5.22
C LYS A 57 -8.18 -18.81 3.83
N ALA A 58 -9.31 -19.11 3.21
CA ALA A 58 -9.70 -18.58 1.91
C ALA A 58 -9.90 -17.06 1.95
N VAL A 59 -10.65 -16.55 2.93
CA VAL A 59 -10.91 -15.11 3.08
C VAL A 59 -9.62 -14.36 3.42
N ARG A 60 -8.79 -14.89 4.32
CA ARG A 60 -7.47 -14.34 4.65
C ARG A 60 -6.60 -14.22 3.40
N LYS A 61 -6.57 -15.24 2.55
CA LYS A 61 -5.83 -15.20 1.29
C LYS A 61 -6.34 -14.10 0.36
N ILE A 62 -7.65 -14.05 0.12
CA ILE A 62 -8.27 -13.03 -0.75
C ILE A 62 -7.96 -11.61 -0.25
N LEU A 63 -8.06 -11.39 1.07
CA LEU A 63 -7.74 -10.10 1.67
C LEU A 63 -6.27 -9.72 1.44
N LEU A 64 -5.34 -10.63 1.73
CA LEU A 64 -3.90 -10.36 1.59
C LEU A 64 -3.50 -10.13 0.13
N ASP A 65 -4.01 -10.94 -0.79
CA ASP A 65 -3.76 -10.78 -2.23
C ASP A 65 -4.32 -9.45 -2.73
N GLY A 66 -5.56 -9.11 -2.36
CA GLY A 66 -6.21 -7.85 -2.75
C GLY A 66 -5.49 -6.61 -2.20
N MET A 67 -5.02 -6.64 -0.94
CA MET A 67 -4.27 -5.52 -0.36
C MET A 67 -2.88 -5.36 -0.98
N ASN A 68 -2.23 -6.47 -1.36
CA ASN A 68 -0.97 -6.44 -2.09
C ASN A 68 -1.15 -5.85 -3.49
N ASP A 69 -2.18 -6.28 -4.23
CA ASP A 69 -2.46 -5.77 -5.57
C ASP A 69 -2.89 -4.30 -5.54
N PHE A 70 -3.68 -3.89 -4.55
CA PHE A 70 -4.02 -2.49 -4.35
C PHE A 70 -2.79 -1.63 -4.04
N THR A 71 -1.91 -2.10 -3.16
CA THR A 71 -0.65 -1.42 -2.86
C THR A 71 0.20 -1.32 -4.12
N ARG A 72 0.35 -2.41 -4.87
CA ARG A 72 1.09 -2.42 -6.14
C ARG A 72 0.50 -1.43 -7.15
N ALA A 73 -0.82 -1.36 -7.27
CA ALA A 73 -1.50 -0.40 -8.16
C ALA A 73 -1.20 1.06 -7.77
N ILE A 74 -1.27 1.40 -6.49
CA ILE A 74 -0.88 2.73 -6.00
C ILE A 74 0.59 3.03 -6.34
N LEU A 75 1.47 2.06 -6.11
CA LEU A 75 2.88 2.23 -6.42
C LEU A 75 3.12 2.41 -7.92
N ILE A 76 2.44 1.65 -8.78
CA ILE A 76 2.55 1.83 -10.24
C ILE A 76 2.03 3.20 -10.67
N GLU A 77 0.93 3.68 -10.07
CA GLU A 77 0.38 5.01 -10.37
C GLU A 77 1.34 6.14 -9.97
N ILE A 78 2.03 6.00 -8.83
CA ILE A 78 2.94 7.04 -8.32
C ILE A 78 4.33 6.96 -8.98
N PHE A 79 4.88 5.76 -9.16
CA PHE A 79 6.27 5.52 -9.58
C PHE A 79 6.42 5.09 -11.05
N GLY A 80 5.32 4.84 -11.76
CA GLY A 80 5.34 4.17 -13.06
C GLY A 80 5.59 2.67 -12.94
N ASN A 81 5.86 1.99 -14.06
CA ASN A 81 6.03 0.53 -14.03
C ASN A 81 7.28 0.11 -13.24
N ILE A 82 7.06 -0.35 -12.01
CA ILE A 82 8.06 -0.84 -11.07
C ILE A 82 8.32 -2.36 -11.18
N GLU A 83 7.69 -3.07 -12.12
CA GLU A 83 7.90 -4.52 -12.31
C GLU A 83 9.34 -4.91 -12.68
N GLY A 84 10.18 -3.93 -13.01
CA GLY A 84 11.62 -4.11 -13.29
C GLY A 84 12.56 -3.93 -12.09
N LEU A 85 12.07 -3.50 -10.92
CA LEU A 85 12.90 -3.37 -9.71
C LEU A 85 13.17 -4.76 -9.13
N LYS A 86 14.28 -5.38 -9.57
CA LYS A 86 14.90 -6.55 -8.94
C LYS A 86 15.99 -6.13 -7.97
#